data_AF-A0A268P586-F1
#
_entry.id   AF-A0A268P586-F1
#
_cell.length_a   1.000
_cell.length_b   1.000
_cell.length_c   1.000
_cell.angle_alpha   90.00
_cell.angle_beta   90.00
_cell.angle_gamma   90.00
#
_symmetry.space_group_name_H-M   'P 1'
#
loop_
_entity.id
_entity.type
_entity.pdbx_description
1 polymer ?
#
loop_
_entity_poly.entity_id
_entity_poly.type
_entity_poly.pdbx_seq_one_letter_code
_entity_poly.pdbx_strand_id
1 'polypeptide(L)' 'MTVRELFNEAAIEQYQQLISCIQILVYKQAVSWTDDIQKLEPLIDPKYKKRYLQVAQEMGIEL' A
#
# COMPACT_ATOMS: atom_id res chain seq x y z
N MET A 1 10.31 -0.13 6.37
CA MET A 1 9.93 0.63 5.16
C MET A 1 8.78 1.55 5.54
N THR A 2 8.80 2.79 5.08
CA THR A 2 7.76 3.80 5.37
C THR A 2 6.69 3.83 4.30
N VAL A 3 5.52 4.38 4.61
CA VAL A 3 4.44 4.61 3.64
C VAL A 3 4.91 5.45 2.44
N ARG A 4 5.85 6.39 2.64
CA ARG A 4 6.46 7.16 1.56
C ARG A 4 7.34 6.33 0.65
N GLU A 5 8.16 5.44 1.21
CA GLU A 5 9.02 4.54 0.44
C GLU A 5 8.17 3.60 -0.43
N LEU A 6 7.14 2.98 0.17
CA LEU A 6 6.17 2.15 -0.56
C LEU A 6 5.44 2.92 -1.66
N PHE A 7 5.07 4.18 -1.41
CA PHE A 7 4.43 5.03 -2.41
C PHE A 7 5.36 5.33 -3.59
N ASN A 8 6.64 5.62 -3.32
CA ASN A 8 7.62 5.89 -4.36
C ASN A 8 7.90 4.65 -5.21
N GLU A 9 8.02 3.47 -4.59
CA GLU A 9 8.14 2.19 -5.30
C GLU A 9 6.91 1.93 -6.17
N ALA A 10 5.71 2.09 -5.62
CA ALA A 10 4.46 1.96 -6.38
C ALA A 10 4.38 2.95 -7.56
N ALA A 11 4.93 4.17 -7.41
CA ALA A 11 4.97 5.17 -8.46
C ALA A 11 5.96 4.82 -9.58
N ILE A 12 7.14 4.30 -9.23
CA ILE A 12 8.14 3.81 -10.20
C ILE A 12 7.56 2.65 -11.02
N GLU A 13 6.88 1.73 -10.34
CA GLU A 13 6.23 0.56 -10.96
C GLU A 13 4.87 0.88 -11.60
N GLN A 14 4.42 2.13 -11.56
CA GLN A 14 3.14 2.61 -12.10
C GLN A 14 1.91 1.87 -11.56
N TYR A 15 1.98 1.40 -10.31
CA TYR A 15 0.91 0.66 -9.67
C TYR A 15 -0.17 1.60 -9.10
N GLN A 16 -1.00 2.12 -10.00
CA GLN A 16 -1.99 3.20 -9.74
C GLN A 16 -2.97 2.90 -8.59
N GLN A 17 -3.31 1.63 -8.38
CA GLN A 17 -4.28 1.21 -7.36
C GLN A 17 -3.72 1.36 -5.94
N LEU A 18 -2.45 1.01 -5.74
CA LEU A 18 -1.76 1.17 -4.46
C LEU A 18 -1.47 2.65 -4.18
N ILE A 19 -1.02 3.40 -5.19
CA ILE A 19 -0.85 4.86 -5.13
C ILE A 19 -2.14 5.52 -4.64
N SER A 20 -3.27 5.18 -5.26
CA SER A 20 -4.59 5.72 -4.90
C SER A 20 -5.01 5.34 -3.48
N CYS A 21 -4.79 4.08 -3.07
CA CYS A 21 -5.07 3.64 -1.70
C CYS A 21 -4.26 4.42 -0.67
N ILE A 22 -2.93 4.52 -0.87
CA ILE A 22 -2.04 5.24 0.04
C ILE A 22 -2.44 6.72 0.13
N GLN A 23 -2.73 7.37 -1.01
CA GLN A 23 -3.18 8.76 -1.04
C GLN A 23 -4.46 8.99 -0.24
N ILE A 24 -5.45 8.11 -0.38
CA ILE A 24 -6.71 8.19 0.38
C ILE A 24 -6.46 8.01 1.88
N LEU A 25 -5.63 7.04 2.27
CA LEU A 25 -5.32 6.76 3.68
C LEU A 25 -4.56 7.91 4.34
N VAL A 26 -3.62 8.52 3.63
CA VAL A 26 -2.90 9.72 4.11
C VAL A 26 -3.82 10.94 4.16
N TYR A 27 -4.62 11.18 3.12
CA TYR A 27 -5.56 12.30 3.10
C TYR A 27 -6.59 12.24 4.24
N LYS A 28 -7.06 11.03 4.56
CA LYS A 28 -7.96 10.77 5.69
C LYS A 28 -7.24 10.76 7.05
N GLN A 29 -5.94 11.03 7.09
CA GLN A 29 -5.11 11.02 8.31
C GLN A 29 -5.12 9.67 9.04
N ALA A 30 -5.43 8.58 8.34
CA ALA A 30 -5.40 7.24 8.91
C ALA A 30 -3.96 6.72 9.06
N VAL A 31 -3.05 7.20 8.19
CA VAL A 31 -1.60 6.97 8.25
C VAL A 31 -0.85 8.25 7.85
N SER A 32 0.39 8.37 8.29
CA SER A 32 1.35 9.38 7.88
C SER A 32 2.34 8.82 6.85
N TRP A 33 2.96 9.69 6.05
CA TRP A 33 4.04 9.34 5.13
C TRP A 33 5.25 8.71 5.83
N THR A 34 5.48 9.06 7.09
CA THR A 34 6.60 8.56 7.90
C THR A 34 6.24 7.32 8.71
N ASP A 35 4.98 6.90 8.68
CA ASP A 35 4.56 5.70 9.38
C ASP A 35 5.17 4.46 8.73
N ASP A 36 5.37 3.42 9.55
CA ASP A 36 5.74 2.10 9.06
C ASP A 36 4.58 1.48 8.26
N ILE A 37 4.92 0.77 7.19
CA ILE A 37 3.95 0.11 6.31
C ILE A 37 3.04 -0.88 7.03
N GLN A 38 3.43 -1.44 8.18
CA GLN A 38 2.59 -2.34 8.97
C GLN A 38 1.27 -1.68 9.43
N LYS A 39 1.22 -0.34 9.53
CA LYS A 39 -0.03 0.38 9.84
C LYS A 39 -1.04 0.34 8.70
N LEU A 40 -0.63 0.04 7.46
CA LEU A 40 -1.54 -0.13 6.33
C LEU A 40 -2.29 -1.47 6.40
N GLU A 41 -1.69 -2.52 6.96
CA GLU A 41 -2.27 -3.86 6.99
C GLU A 41 -3.69 -3.97 7.58
N PRO A 42 -4.02 -3.33 8.72
CA PRO A 42 -5.39 -3.37 9.26
C PRO A 42 -6.35 -2.44 8.53
N LEU A 43 -5.85 -1.44 7.80
CA LEU A 43 -6.64 -0.43 7.10
C LEU A 43 -7.00 -0.86 5.67
N ILE A 44 -6.20 -1.75 5.09
CA ILE A 44 -6.54 -2.46 3.87
C ILE A 44 -7.50 -3.58 4.27
N ASP A 45 -8.80 -3.24 4.21
CA ASP A 45 -9.94 -4.10 4.54
C ASP A 45 -9.71 -5.57 4.07
N PRO A 46 -10.00 -6.60 4.88
CA PRO A 46 -9.82 -8.00 4.54
C PRO A 46 -10.44 -8.42 3.19
N LYS A 47 -11.49 -7.75 2.72
CA LYS A 47 -12.07 -7.96 1.39
C LYS A 47 -11.10 -7.58 0.26
N TYR A 48 -10.29 -6.54 0.46
CA TYR A 48 -9.29 -6.04 -0.48
C TYR A 48 -7.89 -6.59 -0.21
N LYS A 49 -7.60 -7.05 1.03
CA LYS A 49 -6.37 -7.75 1.40
C LYS A 49 -6.13 -8.98 0.53
N LYS A 50 -7.19 -9.76 0.23
CA LYS A 50 -7.10 -10.93 -0.66
C LYS A 50 -6.68 -10.55 -2.08
N ARG A 51 -7.20 -9.43 -2.60
CA ARG A 51 -6.86 -8.93 -3.95
C ARG A 51 -5.46 -8.33 -3.99
N TYR A 52 -5.09 -7.57 -2.96
CA TYR A 52 -3.75 -7.00 -2.82
C TYR A 52 -2.68 -8.08 -2.71
N LEU A 53 -2.87 -9.08 -1.85
CA LEU A 53 -1.95 -10.21 -1.68
C LEU A 53 -1.84 -11.07 -2.95
N GLN A 54 -2.95 -11.29 -3.65
CA GLN A 54 -2.92 -11.98 -4.94
C GLN A 54 -2.11 -11.22 -5.98
N VAL A 55 -2.28 -9.90 -6.09
CA VAL A 55 -1.50 -9.13 -7.07
C VAL A 55 -0.04 -9.01 -6.64
N ALA A 56 0.27 -8.90 -5.34
CA ALA A 56 1.65 -8.92 -4.86
C ALA A 56 2.37 -10.24 -5.21
N GLN A 57 1.68 -11.38 -5.04
CA GLN A 57 2.20 -12.69 -5.46
C GLN A 57 2.30 -12.84 -6.99
N GLU A 58 1.33 -12.35 -7.75
CA GLU A 58 1.36 -12.37 -9.23
C GLU A 58 2.47 -11.51 -9.81
N MET A 59 2.88 -10.46 -9.09
CA MET A 59 3.96 -9.54 -9.47
C MET A 59 5.35 -10.01 -9.00
N GLY A 60 5.44 -11.15 -8.30
CA GLY A 60 6.72 -11.74 -7.86
C GLY A 60 7.35 -11.05 -6.65
N ILE A 61 6.58 -10.27 -5.89
CA ILE A 61 7.04 -9.69 -4.62
C ILE A 61 6.96 -10.80 -3.56
N GLU A 62 8.11 -11.36 -3.17
CA GLU A 62 8.18 -12.27 -2.03
C GLU A 62 7.94 -11.46 -0.74
N LEU A 63 6.85 -11.81 -0.03
CA LEU A 63 6.52 -11.30 1.31
C LEU A 63 7.31 -12.04 2.39
#